data_AF-A0A329ZET4-F1
#
_entry.id   AF-A0A329ZET4-F1
#
_cell.length_a   1.000
_cell.length_b   1.000
_cell.length_c   1.000
_cell.angle_alpha   90.00
_cell.angle_beta   90.00
_cell.angle_gamma   90.00
#
_symmetry.space_group_name_H-M   'P 1'
#
loop_
_entity.id
_entity.type
_entity.pdbx_description
1 polymer ?
#
loop_
_entity_poly.entity_id
_entity_poly.type
_entity_poly.pdbx_seq_one_letter_code
_entity_poly.pdbx_strand_id
1 'polypeptide(L)'
;MLIVNLGVIILFVLILIFFYIKDGESQRRLSRYEKSLDDLNKEIYKIQKFLKNNELENGYSEKFQKNLKEDFRNSINDIYAIIEKDREYVDNKLAIIEDKIKEFNYFPSSSSNVDDRKIIAMFKDGWSVESIAKELMITKSEVEFTLKLADIH
;
A
#
# COMPACT_ATOMS: atom_id res chain seq x y z
N MET A 1 92.34 50.37 -16.18
CA MET A 1 91.10 50.86 -16.82
C MET A 1 90.54 49.88 -17.85
N LEU A 2 91.27 49.51 -18.92
CA LEU A 2 90.73 48.62 -19.97
C LEU A 2 90.30 47.23 -19.49
N ILE A 3 91.12 46.57 -18.65
CA ILE A 3 90.80 45.23 -18.09
C ILE A 3 89.56 45.28 -17.18
N VAL A 4 89.41 46.37 -16.41
CA VAL A 4 88.23 46.59 -15.54
C VAL A 4 86.98 46.80 -16.38
N ASN A 5 87.06 47.60 -17.45
CA ASN A 5 85.94 47.78 -18.38
C ASN A 5 85.55 46.48 -19.10
N LEU A 6 86.52 45.64 -19.46
CA LEU A 6 86.26 44.33 -20.07
C LEU A 6 85.50 43.40 -19.12
N GLY A 7 85.88 43.39 -17.84
CA GLY A 7 85.21 42.60 -16.80
C GLY A 7 83.75 43.01 -16.59
N VAL A 8 83.45 44.31 -16.62
CA VAL A 8 82.08 44.83 -16.51
C VAL A 8 81.22 44.40 -17.71
N ILE A 9 81.78 44.42 -18.92
CA ILE A 9 81.09 43.97 -20.13
C ILE A 9 80.75 42.47 -20.04
N ILE A 10 81.70 41.64 -19.62
CA ILE A 10 81.49 40.19 -19.46
C ILE A 10 80.41 39.90 -18.40
N LEU A 11 80.43 40.62 -17.28
CA LEU A 11 79.40 40.51 -16.24
C LEU A 11 78.01 40.87 -16.81
N PHE A 12 77.94 41.93 -17.60
CA PHE A 12 76.70 42.38 -18.22
C PHE A 12 76.13 41.33 -19.20
N VAL A 13 76.99 40.71 -20.00
CA VAL A 13 76.60 39.62 -20.91
C VAL A 13 76.08 38.41 -20.14
N LEU A 14 76.74 38.03 -19.03
CA LEU A 14 76.28 36.94 -18.17
C LEU A 14 74.89 37.19 -17.58
N ILE A 15 74.63 38.42 -17.13
CA ILE A 15 73.30 38.82 -16.60
C ILE A 15 72.23 38.72 -17.70
N LEU A 16 72.54 39.16 -18.92
CA LEU A 16 71.61 39.08 -20.05
C LEU A 16 71.27 37.62 -20.40
N ILE A 17 72.27 36.73 -20.43
CA ILE A 17 72.08 35.31 -20.68
C ILE A 17 71.21 34.69 -19.58
N PHE A 18 71.48 35.02 -18.31
CA PHE A 18 70.69 34.53 -17.19
C PHE A 18 69.22 34.95 -17.29
N PHE A 19 68.95 36.21 -17.63
CA PHE A 19 67.60 36.71 -17.84
C PHE A 19 66.87 35.98 -18.97
N TYR A 20 67.55 35.75 -20.11
CA TYR A 20 66.95 35.05 -21.25
C TYR A 20 66.53 33.61 -20.91
N ILE A 21 67.38 32.88 -20.18
CA ILE A 21 67.06 31.51 -19.73
C ILE A 21 65.90 31.54 -18.73
N LYS A 22 65.93 32.45 -17.75
CA LYS A 22 64.91 32.58 -16.71
C LYS A 22 63.54 32.94 -17.26
N ASP A 23 63.50 33.82 -18.26
CA ASP A 23 62.25 34.25 -18.88
C ASP A 23 61.60 33.11 -19.69
N GLY A 24 62.42 32.35 -20.42
CA GLY A 24 61.97 31.16 -21.15
C GLY A 24 61.38 30.07 -20.22
N GLU A 25 61.96 29.86 -19.04
CA GLU A 25 61.37 28.94 -18.05
C GLU A 25 60.03 29.44 -17.49
N SER A 26 59.91 30.74 -17.25
CA SER A 26 58.69 31.35 -16.70
C SER A 26 57.53 31.21 -17.69
N GLN A 27 57.76 31.47 -18.98
CA GLN A 27 56.76 31.27 -20.03
C GLN A 27 56.31 29.80 -20.15
N ARG A 28 57.25 28.85 -20.04
CA ARG A 28 56.92 27.40 -20.09
C ARG A 28 56.10 26.95 -18.89
N ARG A 29 56.22 27.61 -17.73
CA ARG A 29 55.37 27.35 -16.56
C ARG A 29 53.98 27.95 -16.77
N LEU A 30 53.92 29.19 -17.27
CA LEU A 30 52.66 29.88 -17.57
C LEU A 30 51.80 29.10 -18.58
N SER A 31 52.40 28.64 -19.67
CA SER A 31 51.69 27.84 -20.69
C SER A 31 51.15 26.51 -20.15
N ARG A 32 51.82 25.91 -19.16
CA ARG A 32 51.30 24.70 -18.49
C ARG A 32 50.11 25.02 -17.60
N TYR A 33 50.17 26.14 -16.87
CA TYR A 33 49.02 26.61 -16.08
C TYR A 33 47.83 26.97 -16.97
N GLU A 34 48.04 27.63 -18.10
CA GLU A 34 46.98 27.92 -19.07
C GLU A 34 46.28 26.65 -19.56
N LYS A 35 47.04 25.61 -19.90
CA LYS A 35 46.46 24.32 -20.30
C LYS A 35 45.67 23.68 -19.17
N SER A 36 46.21 23.66 -17.95
CA SER A 36 45.50 23.14 -16.78
C SER A 36 44.23 23.93 -16.46
N LEU A 37 44.23 25.25 -16.65
CA LEU A 37 43.05 26.09 -16.47
C LEU A 37 41.98 25.80 -17.53
N ASP A 38 42.38 25.60 -18.79
CA ASP A 38 41.46 25.23 -19.86
C ASP A 38 40.82 23.86 -19.62
N ASP A 39 41.60 22.88 -19.16
CA ASP A 39 41.09 21.55 -18.82
C ASP A 39 40.16 21.59 -17.60
N LEU A 40 40.50 22.35 -16.55
CA LEU A 40 39.62 22.60 -15.41
C LEU A 40 38.32 23.28 -15.84
N ASN A 41 38.39 24.26 -16.74
CA ASN A 41 37.20 24.95 -17.23
C ASN A 41 36.27 24.01 -18.03
N LYS A 42 36.85 23.10 -18.83
CA LYS A 42 36.08 22.06 -19.53
C LYS A 42 35.42 21.09 -18.56
N GLU A 43 36.09 20.69 -17.49
CA GLU A 43 35.51 19.83 -16.46
C GLU A 43 34.39 20.52 -15.69
N ILE A 44 34.59 21.79 -15.30
CA ILE A 44 33.55 22.61 -14.68
C ILE A 44 32.32 22.69 -15.58
N TYR A 45 32.50 22.95 -16.87
CA TYR A 45 31.40 23.01 -17.83
C TYR A 45 30.68 21.66 -17.96
N LYS A 46 31.41 20.53 -17.99
CA LYS A 46 30.81 19.19 -18.01
C LYS A 46 30.00 18.92 -16.74
N ILE A 47 30.51 19.27 -15.56
CA ILE A 47 29.83 19.11 -14.28
C ILE A 47 28.58 19.98 -14.24
N GLN A 48 28.66 21.25 -14.63
CA GLN A 48 27.51 22.15 -14.71
C GLN A 48 26.44 21.64 -15.66
N LYS A 49 26.84 21.12 -16.83
CA LYS A 49 25.92 20.50 -17.79
C LYS A 49 25.28 19.23 -17.23
N PHE A 50 26.06 18.40 -16.53
CA PHE A 50 25.56 17.21 -15.86
C PHE A 50 24.55 17.58 -14.77
N LEU A 51 24.86 18.55 -13.90
CA LEU A 51 23.95 19.05 -12.87
C LEU A 51 22.67 19.61 -13.49
N LYS A 52 22.75 20.46 -14.51
CA LYS A 52 21.59 21.00 -15.22
C LYS A 52 20.72 19.90 -15.83
N ASN A 53 21.32 18.87 -16.41
CA ASN A 53 20.58 17.73 -16.95
C ASN A 53 19.91 16.89 -15.85
N ASN A 54 20.58 16.68 -14.72
CA ASN A 54 20.02 15.97 -13.56
C ASN A 54 18.94 16.79 -12.84
N GLU A 55 19.05 18.12 -12.79
CA GLU A 55 18.02 19.01 -12.27
C GLU A 55 16.76 19.00 -13.15
N LEU A 56 16.92 18.91 -14.47
CA LEU A 56 15.80 18.69 -15.38
C LEU A 56 15.14 17.33 -15.11
N GLU A 57 15.91 16.28 -14.85
CA GLU A 57 15.41 14.95 -14.42
C GLU A 57 14.69 15.00 -13.06
N ASN A 58 15.21 15.77 -12.10
CA ASN A 58 14.59 15.97 -10.79
C ASN A 58 13.33 16.84 -10.85
N GLY A 59 13.23 17.79 -11.77
CA GLY A 59 12.00 18.55 -12.04
C GLY A 59 10.88 17.66 -12.60
N TYR A 60 11.23 16.63 -13.37
CA TYR A 60 10.31 15.55 -13.74
C TYR A 60 9.95 14.68 -12.53
N SER A 61 10.92 14.34 -11.66
CA SER A 61 10.69 13.60 -10.42
C SER A 61 9.73 14.30 -9.46
N GLU A 62 9.81 15.64 -9.30
CA GLU A 62 8.92 16.37 -8.39
C GLU A 62 7.47 16.45 -8.92
N LYS A 63 7.29 16.68 -10.23
CA LYS A 63 5.96 16.60 -10.87
C LYS A 63 5.41 15.18 -10.80
N PHE A 64 6.24 14.18 -11.05
CA PHE A 64 5.87 12.77 -10.98
C PHE A 64 5.47 12.37 -9.55
N GLN A 65 6.20 12.82 -8.52
CA GLN A 65 5.84 12.61 -7.12
C GLN A 65 4.55 13.32 -6.71
N LYS A 66 4.30 14.54 -7.21
CA LYS A 66 3.02 15.24 -6.97
C LYS A 66 1.85 14.49 -7.61
N ASN A 67 1.97 14.09 -8.86
CA ASN A 67 0.95 13.32 -9.57
C ASN A 67 0.70 11.97 -8.89
N LEU A 68 1.76 11.24 -8.53
CA LEU A 68 1.63 9.99 -7.78
C LEU A 68 0.92 10.19 -6.44
N LYS A 69 1.23 11.27 -5.71
CA LYS A 69 0.59 11.56 -4.42
C LYS A 69 -0.88 11.94 -4.59
N GLU A 70 -1.23 12.60 -5.69
CA GLU A 70 -2.61 12.94 -6.05
C GLU A 70 -3.40 11.68 -6.47
N ASP A 71 -2.83 10.84 -7.32
CA ASP A 71 -3.42 9.56 -7.74
C ASP A 71 -3.63 8.61 -6.56
N PHE A 72 -2.68 8.56 -5.62
CA PHE A 72 -2.80 7.77 -4.39
C PHE A 72 -3.92 8.30 -3.48
N ARG A 73 -4.05 9.63 -3.36
CA ARG A 73 -5.14 10.26 -2.60
C ARG A 73 -6.49 9.96 -3.21
N ASN A 74 -6.60 10.05 -4.54
CA ASN A 74 -7.84 9.75 -5.24
C ASN A 74 -8.22 8.27 -5.09
N SER A 75 -7.25 7.36 -5.25
CA SER A 75 -7.47 5.92 -5.03
C SER A 75 -7.91 5.60 -3.61
N ILE A 76 -7.34 6.27 -2.60
CA ILE A 76 -7.76 6.11 -1.20
C ILE A 76 -9.20 6.60 -1.00
N ASN A 77 -9.58 7.74 -1.59
CA ASN A 77 -10.95 8.24 -1.52
C ASN A 77 -11.96 7.30 -2.18
N ASP A 78 -11.59 6.71 -3.32
CA ASP A 78 -12.43 5.71 -4.01
C ASP A 78 -12.63 4.46 -3.15
N ILE A 79 -11.57 3.99 -2.48
CA ILE A 79 -11.66 2.87 -1.53
C ILE A 79 -12.60 3.23 -0.35
N TYR A 80 -12.50 4.43 0.21
CA TYR A 80 -13.42 4.87 1.26
C TYR A 80 -14.88 4.87 0.78
N ALA A 81 -15.14 5.35 -0.43
CA ALA A 81 -16.49 5.35 -1.00
C ALA A 81 -17.05 3.92 -1.22
N ILE A 82 -16.19 2.98 -1.63
CA ILE A 82 -16.57 1.56 -1.77
C ILE A 82 -16.88 0.96 -0.40
N ILE A 83 -16.03 1.20 0.61
CA ILE A 83 -16.24 0.69 1.97
C ILE A 83 -17.53 1.23 2.58
N GLU A 84 -17.83 2.52 2.38
CA GLU A 84 -19.08 3.13 2.85
C GLU A 84 -20.31 2.43 2.24
N LYS A 85 -20.27 2.19 0.92
CA LYS A 85 -21.35 1.49 0.22
C LYS A 85 -21.49 0.03 0.67
N ASP A 86 -20.38 -0.67 0.86
CA ASP A 86 -20.39 -2.05 1.34
C ASP A 86 -20.93 -2.13 2.78
N ARG A 87 -20.59 -1.16 3.62
CA ARG A 87 -21.14 -1.04 4.98
C ARG A 87 -22.65 -0.85 4.96
N GLU A 88 -23.16 0.07 4.13
CA GLU A 88 -24.60 0.27 3.96
C GLU A 88 -25.31 -0.99 3.44
N TYR A 89 -24.69 -1.70 2.48
CA TYR A 89 -25.22 -2.97 1.98
C TYR A 89 -25.29 -4.04 3.07
N VAL A 90 -24.23 -4.18 3.87
CA VAL A 90 -24.16 -5.13 4.98
C VAL A 90 -25.20 -4.78 6.03
N ASP A 91 -25.30 -3.52 6.46
CA ASP A 91 -26.27 -3.06 7.46
C ASP A 91 -27.72 -3.35 7.01
N ASN A 92 -28.03 -3.09 5.74
CA ASN A 92 -29.34 -3.43 5.17
C ASN A 92 -29.61 -4.95 5.15
N LYS A 93 -28.62 -5.76 4.79
CA LYS A 93 -28.74 -7.23 4.83
C LYS A 93 -28.93 -7.74 6.25
N LEU A 94 -28.23 -7.15 7.20
CA LEU A 94 -28.31 -7.49 8.61
C LEU A 94 -29.70 -7.16 9.16
N ALA A 95 -30.24 -5.99 8.84
CA ALA A 95 -31.62 -5.62 9.18
C ALA A 95 -32.66 -6.62 8.62
N ILE A 96 -32.53 -7.01 7.35
CA ILE A 96 -33.43 -8.02 6.73
C ILE A 96 -33.32 -9.36 7.46
N ILE A 97 -32.12 -9.77 7.84
CA ILE A 97 -31.90 -11.03 8.58
C ILE A 97 -32.50 -10.93 9.99
N GLU A 98 -32.29 -9.82 10.70
CA GLU A 98 -32.89 -9.58 12.01
C GLU A 98 -34.41 -9.65 11.96
N ASP A 99 -35.03 -9.06 10.95
CA ASP A 99 -36.48 -9.12 10.78
C ASP A 99 -36.96 -10.55 10.49
N LYS A 100 -36.24 -11.29 9.62
CA LYS A 100 -36.52 -12.72 9.38
C LYS A 100 -36.34 -13.57 10.63
N ILE A 101 -35.36 -13.29 11.47
CA ILE A 101 -35.13 -14.02 12.73
C ILE A 101 -36.22 -13.68 13.75
N LYS A 102 -36.65 -12.41 13.83
CA LYS A 102 -37.79 -12.02 14.65
C LYS A 102 -39.05 -12.77 14.20
N GLU A 103 -39.35 -12.79 12.91
CA GLU A 103 -40.45 -13.58 12.32
C GLU A 103 -40.34 -15.07 12.65
N PHE A 104 -39.12 -15.64 12.60
CA PHE A 104 -38.88 -17.04 12.94
C PHE A 104 -39.07 -17.33 14.43
N ASN A 105 -38.72 -16.40 15.33
CA ASN A 105 -38.97 -16.52 16.77
C ASN A 105 -40.47 -16.39 17.14
N TYR A 106 -41.31 -15.84 16.26
CA TYR A 106 -42.77 -15.87 16.42
C TYR A 106 -43.40 -17.20 15.96
N PHE A 107 -42.66 -18.06 15.27
CA PHE A 107 -43.02 -19.46 15.19
C PHE A 107 -42.51 -20.12 16.48
N PRO A 108 -43.38 -20.59 17.39
CA PRO A 108 -42.90 -21.50 18.42
C PRO A 108 -42.23 -22.64 17.67
N SER A 109 -40.93 -22.81 17.87
CA SER A 109 -40.25 -24.05 17.53
C SER A 109 -41.14 -25.15 18.06
N SER A 110 -41.81 -25.87 17.16
CA SER A 110 -42.61 -27.02 17.51
C SER A 110 -41.63 -28.01 18.12
N SER A 111 -41.46 -27.91 19.43
CA SER A 111 -40.71 -28.82 20.27
C SER A 111 -41.44 -30.16 20.39
N SER A 112 -42.38 -30.45 19.49
CA SER A 112 -43.00 -31.75 19.27
C SER A 112 -42.06 -32.63 18.44
N ASN A 113 -40.82 -32.82 18.90
CA ASN A 113 -40.09 -34.07 18.62
C ASN A 113 -40.64 -35.17 19.54
N VAL A 114 -41.96 -35.22 19.74
CA VAL A 114 -42.59 -36.43 20.25
C VAL A 114 -42.74 -37.31 19.02
N ASP A 115 -41.95 -38.38 18.97
CA ASP A 115 -42.04 -39.37 17.91
C ASP A 115 -43.50 -39.83 17.78
N ASP A 116 -44.18 -39.44 16.70
CA ASP A 116 -45.53 -39.90 16.35
C ASP A 116 -45.63 -41.43 16.40
N ARG A 117 -44.52 -42.11 16.10
CA ARG A 117 -44.36 -43.57 16.22
C ARG A 117 -44.56 -44.07 17.65
N LYS A 118 -44.09 -43.32 18.66
CA LYS A 118 -44.24 -43.64 20.07
C LYS A 118 -45.68 -43.46 20.54
N ILE A 119 -46.36 -42.41 20.07
CA ILE A 119 -47.80 -42.19 20.29
C ILE A 119 -48.60 -43.39 19.77
N ILE A 120 -48.34 -43.78 18.51
CA ILE A 120 -49.02 -44.90 17.85
C ILE A 120 -48.73 -46.24 18.56
N ALA A 121 -47.49 -46.47 19.00
CA ALA A 121 -47.13 -47.69 19.73
C ALA A 121 -47.85 -47.78 21.09
N MET A 122 -47.81 -46.72 21.89
CA MET A 122 -48.49 -46.67 23.19
C MET A 122 -50.01 -46.89 23.05
N PHE A 123 -50.62 -46.30 22.02
CA PHE A 123 -52.05 -46.51 21.76
C PHE A 123 -52.37 -47.96 21.36
N LYS A 124 -51.54 -48.57 20.49
CA LYS A 124 -51.67 -50.00 20.13
C LYS A 124 -51.49 -50.93 21.32
N ASP A 125 -50.67 -50.54 22.30
CA ASP A 125 -50.48 -51.25 23.57
C ASP A 125 -51.66 -51.07 24.55
N GLY A 126 -52.72 -50.35 24.15
CA GLY A 126 -53.97 -50.19 24.91
C GLY A 126 -54.01 -48.98 25.84
N TRP A 127 -53.09 -48.03 25.70
CA TRP A 127 -53.09 -46.81 26.52
C TRP A 127 -54.18 -45.83 26.05
N SER A 128 -54.85 -45.18 27.00
CA SER A 128 -55.83 -44.13 26.68
C SER A 128 -55.15 -42.84 26.19
N VAL A 129 -55.86 -42.06 25.38
CA VAL A 129 -55.40 -40.75 24.85
C VAL A 129 -54.96 -39.82 25.99
N GLU A 130 -55.71 -39.81 27.10
CA GLU A 130 -55.39 -39.10 28.34
C GLU A 130 -54.03 -39.49 28.93
N SER A 131 -53.77 -40.81 29.01
CA SER A 131 -52.55 -41.34 29.60
C SER A 131 -51.34 -41.01 28.74
N ILE A 132 -51.48 -41.13 27.41
CA ILE A 132 -50.41 -40.82 26.45
C ILE A 132 -50.08 -39.33 26.50
N ALA A 133 -51.09 -38.46 26.49
CA ALA A 133 -50.90 -37.01 26.57
C ALA A 133 -50.17 -36.60 27.86
N LYS A 134 -50.54 -37.22 28.99
CA LYS A 134 -49.89 -36.96 30.28
C LYS A 134 -48.45 -37.47 30.35
N GLU A 135 -48.19 -38.64 29.79
CA GLU A 135 -46.87 -39.29 29.79
C GLU A 135 -45.88 -38.58 28.87
N LEU A 136 -46.33 -38.14 27.69
CA LEU A 136 -45.50 -37.45 26.70
C LEU A 136 -45.50 -35.93 26.87
N MET A 137 -46.21 -35.42 27.89
CA MET A 137 -46.35 -33.99 28.20
C MET A 137 -46.83 -33.15 27.01
N ILE A 138 -47.72 -33.72 26.20
CA ILE A 138 -48.34 -33.09 25.03
C ILE A 138 -49.84 -32.91 25.22
N THR A 139 -50.47 -32.13 24.35
CA THR A 139 -51.91 -31.91 24.44
C THR A 139 -52.69 -33.13 23.95
N LYS A 140 -53.87 -33.38 24.50
CA LYS A 140 -54.75 -34.47 24.03
C LYS A 140 -55.07 -34.33 22.54
N SER A 141 -55.28 -33.10 22.08
CA SER A 141 -55.55 -32.78 20.68
C SER A 141 -54.42 -33.18 19.74
N GLU A 142 -53.17 -33.10 20.19
CA GLU A 142 -51.99 -33.53 19.43
C GLU A 142 -51.94 -35.06 19.30
N VAL A 143 -52.25 -35.79 20.38
CA VAL A 143 -52.37 -37.27 20.36
C VAL A 143 -53.50 -37.72 19.42
N GLU A 144 -54.69 -37.12 19.52
CA GLU A 144 -55.83 -37.43 18.65
C GLU A 144 -55.52 -37.13 17.17
N PHE A 145 -54.84 -36.02 16.90
CA PHE A 145 -54.43 -35.63 15.55
C PHE A 145 -53.46 -36.65 14.94
N THR A 146 -52.45 -37.08 15.68
CA THR A 146 -51.49 -38.11 15.21
C THR A 146 -52.17 -39.46 14.96
N LEU A 147 -53.09 -39.88 15.84
CA LEU A 147 -53.82 -41.16 15.67
C LEU A 147 -54.74 -41.12 14.44
N LYS A 148 -55.38 -39.98 14.19
CA LYS A 148 -56.23 -39.76 13.02
C LYS A 148 -55.44 -39.73 11.71
N LEU A 149 -54.24 -39.15 11.71
CA LEU A 149 -53.33 -39.21 10.56
C LEU A 149 -52.83 -40.63 10.27
N ALA A 150 -52.74 -41.47 11.30
CA ALA A 150 -52.30 -42.86 11.17
C ALA A 150 -53.44 -43.84 10.81
N ASP A 151 -54.68 -43.37 10.68
CA ASP A 151 -55.89 -44.18 10.39
C ASP A 151 -56.18 -45.26 11.45
N ILE A 152 -55.84 -44.98 12.71
CA ILE A 152 -55.97 -45.92 13.85
C ILE A 152 -57.09 -45.49 14.81
N HIS A 153 -57.62 -44.28 14.68
CA HIS A 153 -58.77 -43.77 15.42
C HIS A 153 -59.57 -42.73 14.63
#